data_AF-A0A1V4X3T3-F1
#
_entry.id   AF-A0A1V4X3T3-F1
#
_cell.length_a   1.000
_cell.length_b   1.000
_cell.length_c   1.000
_cell.angle_alpha   90.00
_cell.angle_beta   90.00
_cell.angle_gamma   90.00
#
_symmetry.space_group_name_H-M   'P 1'
#
loop_
_entity.id
_entity.type
_entity.pdbx_description
1 polymer ?
#
loop_
_entity_poly.entity_id
_entity_poly.type
_entity_poly.pdbx_seq_one_letter_code
_entity_poly.pdbx_strand_id
1 'polypeptide(L)'
;MVTYGNLFLPIVAVLVDILVQVTSYRYDRGKRLGRSILLGLFTGFIALVMMELGYWPKGFDNIEKLCVTFVDVVIYIGFAYCYFGIIGLGISLRIRIINIALNHEGGIDYEGLANEFNARMLFEKRLERLLKSGKIRIANDFYSIGSKLILFMCRTSIMIKKCLTAKGSEFD
;
A
#
# COMPACT_ATOMS: atom_id res chain seq x y z
N MET A 1 11.31 -29.37 20.48
CA MET A 1 10.24 -29.35 19.45
C MET A 1 10.09 -27.91 18.99
N VAL A 2 10.23 -27.64 17.70
CA VAL A 2 9.89 -26.32 17.14
C VAL A 2 8.39 -26.13 17.36
N THR A 3 8.02 -25.20 18.23
CA THR A 3 6.61 -24.83 18.38
C THR A 3 6.23 -24.10 17.11
N TYR A 4 5.43 -24.72 16.24
CA TYR A 4 4.97 -24.12 14.97
C TYR A 4 4.33 -22.72 15.14
N GLY A 5 3.97 -22.35 16.36
CA GLY A 5 3.48 -21.01 16.72
C GLY A 5 4.45 -19.87 16.40
N ASN A 6 5.78 -20.07 16.47
CA ASN A 6 6.73 -18.97 16.22
C ASN A 6 6.68 -18.46 14.79
N LEU A 7 6.35 -19.32 13.82
CA LEU A 7 6.18 -18.96 12.41
C LEU A 7 5.07 -17.91 12.18
N PHE A 8 4.12 -17.80 13.10
CA PHE A 8 3.02 -16.84 12.99
C PHE A 8 3.33 -15.49 13.65
N LEU A 9 4.42 -15.38 14.42
CA LEU A 9 4.76 -14.14 15.13
C LEU A 9 5.02 -12.95 14.19
N PRO A 10 5.78 -13.10 13.07
CA PRO A 10 5.95 -12.01 12.11
C PRO A 10 4.62 -11.56 11.50
N ILE A 11 3.68 -12.49 11.27
CA ILE A 11 2.38 -12.19 10.68
C ILE A 11 1.54 -11.36 11.66
N VAL A 12 1.50 -11.76 12.93
CA VAL A 12 0.79 -11.02 13.98
C VAL A 12 1.41 -9.63 14.16
N ALA A 13 2.75 -9.51 14.13
CA ALA A 13 3.44 -8.24 14.21
C ALA A 13 3.06 -7.29 13.06
N VAL A 14 2.96 -7.80 11.83
CA VAL A 14 2.49 -7.02 10.66
C VAL A 14 1.02 -6.60 10.83
N LEU A 15 0.17 -7.45 11.42
CA LEU A 15 -1.21 -7.06 11.70
C LEU A 15 -1.26 -5.89 12.71
N VAL A 16 -0.40 -5.90 13.72
CA VAL A 16 -0.26 -4.77 14.65
C VAL A 16 0.22 -3.51 13.94
N ASP A 17 1.24 -3.61 13.07
CA ASP A 17 1.71 -2.51 12.21
C ASP A 17 0.55 -1.90 11.42
N ILE A 18 -0.20 -2.72 10.67
CA ILE A 18 -1.34 -2.28 9.86
C ILE A 18 -2.40 -1.59 10.73
N LEU A 19 -2.76 -2.17 11.88
CA LEU A 19 -3.79 -1.60 12.76
C LEU A 19 -3.36 -0.26 13.34
N VAL A 20 -2.13 -0.14 13.84
CA VAL A 20 -1.60 1.11 14.39
C VAL A 20 -1.47 2.16 13.29
N GLN A 21 -0.98 1.79 12.11
CA GLN A 21 -0.88 2.71 10.99
C GLN A 21 -2.26 3.26 10.60
N VAL A 22 -3.26 2.39 10.42
CA VAL A 22 -4.60 2.80 9.99
C VAL A 22 -5.27 3.66 11.05
N THR A 23 -5.19 3.28 12.32
CA THR A 23 -5.78 4.05 13.42
C THR A 23 -5.09 5.40 13.60
N SER A 24 -3.76 5.44 13.57
CA SER A 24 -2.98 6.69 13.62
C SER A 24 -3.31 7.60 12.45
N TYR A 25 -3.37 7.06 11.23
CA TYR A 25 -3.68 7.83 10.03
C TYR A 25 -5.09 8.44 10.09
N ARG A 26 -6.08 7.67 10.57
CA ARG A 26 -7.45 8.14 10.76
C ARG A 26 -7.54 9.21 11.85
N TYR A 27 -6.81 9.03 12.96
CA TYR A 27 -6.76 10.01 14.05
C TYR A 27 -6.18 11.35 13.59
N ASP A 28 -5.10 11.33 12.79
CA ASP A 28 -4.48 12.52 12.22
C ASP A 28 -5.27 13.12 11.02
N ARG A 29 -6.51 12.68 10.79
CA ARG A 29 -7.38 13.08 9.66
C ARG A 29 -6.67 12.97 8.30
N GLY A 30 -5.78 11.99 8.16
CA GLY A 30 -5.07 11.69 6.94
C GLY A 30 -3.98 12.68 6.52
N LYS A 31 -3.58 13.62 7.40
CA LYS A 31 -2.64 14.70 7.04
C LYS A 31 -1.19 14.25 6.85
N ARG A 32 -0.76 13.14 7.48
CA ARG A 32 0.66 12.74 7.53
C ARG A 32 0.87 11.24 7.38
N LEU A 33 0.63 10.73 6.17
CA LEU A 33 0.81 9.30 5.86
C LEU A 33 2.20 8.76 6.20
N GLY A 34 3.26 9.50 5.89
CA GLY A 34 4.63 9.04 6.19
C GLY A 34 4.86 8.80 7.69
N ARG A 35 4.24 9.60 8.56
CA ARG A 35 4.35 9.42 10.02
C ARG A 35 3.57 8.21 10.50
N SER A 36 2.35 8.00 10.00
CA SER A 36 1.56 6.81 10.37
C SER A 36 2.24 5.52 9.94
N ILE A 37 2.89 5.51 8.76
CA ILE A 37 3.67 4.35 8.27
C ILE A 37 4.83 4.05 9.21
N LEU A 38 5.61 5.06 9.60
CA LEU A 38 6.72 4.86 10.53
C LEU A 38 6.22 4.38 11.90
N LEU A 39 5.14 4.97 12.42
CA LEU A 39 4.55 4.56 13.69
C LEU A 39 4.08 3.09 13.66
N GLY A 40 3.36 2.69 12.61
CA GLY A 40 2.97 1.30 12.40
C GLY A 40 4.20 0.38 12.42
N LEU A 41 5.20 0.67 11.59
CA LEU A 41 6.42 -0.14 11.48
C LEU A 41 7.13 -0.31 12.82
N PHE A 42 7.28 0.77 13.60
CA PHE A 42 7.94 0.70 14.90
C PHE A 42 7.11 -0.07 15.91
N THR A 43 5.80 0.14 15.95
CA THR A 43 4.93 -0.58 16.89
C THR A 43 4.81 -2.08 16.56
N GLY A 44 4.74 -2.46 15.29
CA GLY A 44 4.79 -3.86 14.86
C GLY A 44 6.13 -4.52 15.20
N PHE A 45 7.24 -3.80 15.03
CA PHE A 45 8.56 -4.30 15.42
C PHE A 45 8.68 -4.51 16.93
N ILE A 46 8.21 -3.55 17.73
CA ILE A 46 8.17 -3.69 19.20
C ILE A 46 7.30 -4.88 19.59
N ALA A 47 6.13 -5.06 18.96
CA ALA A 47 5.26 -6.20 19.19
C ALA A 47 5.95 -7.53 18.87
N LEU A 48 6.68 -7.61 17.75
CA LEU A 48 7.46 -8.80 17.38
C LEU A 48 8.48 -9.14 18.47
N VAL A 49 9.29 -8.17 18.89
CA VAL A 49 10.32 -8.37 19.92
C VAL A 49 9.67 -8.79 21.25
N MET A 50 8.57 -8.17 21.66
CA MET A 50 7.86 -8.55 22.88
C MET A 50 7.30 -9.97 22.82
N MET A 51 6.75 -10.38 21.67
CA MET A 51 6.23 -11.74 21.49
C MET A 51 7.35 -12.77 21.47
N GLU A 52 8.47 -12.49 20.80
CA GLU A 52 9.68 -13.34 20.80
C GLU A 52 10.23 -13.57 22.22
N LEU A 53 10.31 -12.51 23.03
CA LEU A 53 10.74 -12.60 24.43
C LEU A 53 9.76 -13.42 25.28
N GLY A 54 8.46 -13.32 25.01
CA GLY A 54 7.41 -14.07 25.72
C GLY A 54 7.30 -15.54 25.30
N TYR A 55 7.72 -15.87 24.07
CA TYR A 55 7.52 -17.18 23.44
C TYR A 55 8.83 -17.88 23.09
N TRP A 56 9.81 -17.83 24.00
CA TRP A 56 11.08 -18.50 23.77
C TRP A 56 10.92 -20.03 23.68
N PRO A 57 11.39 -20.66 22.59
CA PRO A 57 11.30 -22.10 22.44
C PRO A 57 12.15 -22.78 23.52
N LYS A 58 11.50 -23.64 24.32
CA LYS A 58 12.16 -24.40 25.38
C LYS A 58 13.10 -25.42 24.74
N GLY A 59 14.36 -25.43 25.17
CA GLY A 59 15.38 -26.38 24.72
C GLY A 59 16.31 -25.86 23.60
N PHE A 60 16.18 -24.59 23.19
CA PHE A 60 17.11 -23.96 22.25
C PHE A 60 18.29 -23.30 23.00
N ASP A 61 19.48 -23.41 22.42
CA ASP A 61 20.64 -22.63 22.89
C ASP A 61 20.49 -21.14 22.51
N ASN A 62 21.27 -20.26 23.15
CA ASN A 62 21.20 -18.81 22.95
C ASN A 62 21.50 -18.42 21.49
N ILE A 63 22.41 -19.13 20.82
CA ILE A 63 22.73 -18.90 19.41
C ILE A 63 21.53 -19.23 18.52
N GLU A 64 20.86 -20.36 18.79
CA GLU A 64 19.70 -20.78 17.99
C GLU A 64 18.53 -19.82 18.16
N LYS A 65 18.28 -19.33 19.38
CA LYS A 65 17.29 -18.28 19.64
C LYS A 65 17.58 -17.02 18.84
N LEU A 66 18.83 -16.55 18.86
CA LEU A 66 19.24 -15.36 18.12
C LEU A 66 19.04 -15.55 16.60
N CYS A 67 19.37 -16.72 16.07
CA CYS A 67 19.14 -17.04 14.66
C CYS A 67 17.64 -17.04 14.29
N VAL A 68 16.78 -17.64 15.11
CA VAL A 68 15.32 -17.65 14.90
C VAL A 68 14.77 -16.22 14.91
N THR A 69 15.07 -15.44 15.96
CA THR A 69 14.62 -14.05 16.06
C THR A 69 15.12 -13.21 14.87
N PHE A 70 16.34 -13.43 14.39
CA PHE A 70 16.85 -12.74 13.20
C PHE A 70 16.04 -13.08 11.94
N VAL A 71 15.70 -14.35 11.73
CA VAL A 71 14.84 -14.79 10.62
C VAL A 71 13.46 -14.14 10.71
N ASP A 72 12.86 -14.10 11.90
CA ASP A 72 11.53 -13.50 12.10
C ASP A 72 11.52 -12.00 11.84
N VAL A 73 12.60 -11.29 12.22
CA VAL A 73 12.79 -9.87 11.87
C VAL A 73 12.90 -9.67 10.36
N VAL A 74 13.64 -10.53 9.65
CA VAL A 74 13.75 -10.45 8.17
C VAL A 74 12.41 -10.70 7.51
N ILE A 75 11.64 -11.69 7.98
CA ILE A 75 10.30 -11.99 7.49
C ILE A 75 9.37 -10.79 7.73
N TYR A 76 9.39 -10.23 8.94
CA TYR A 76 8.61 -9.04 9.28
C TYR A 76 8.92 -7.86 8.35
N ILE A 77 10.20 -7.54 8.14
CA ILE A 77 10.63 -6.47 7.24
C ILE A 77 10.16 -6.74 5.80
N GLY A 78 10.26 -7.99 5.33
CA GLY A 78 9.77 -8.40 4.02
C GLY A 78 8.28 -8.16 3.84
N PHE A 79 7.46 -8.55 4.83
CA PHE A 79 6.02 -8.29 4.82
C PHE A 79 5.69 -6.80 4.90
N ALA A 80 6.34 -6.05 5.79
CA ALA A 80 6.17 -4.61 5.91
C ALA A 80 6.53 -3.90 4.59
N TYR A 81 7.61 -4.32 3.93
CA TYR A 81 7.99 -3.80 2.61
C TYR A 81 6.91 -4.05 1.55
N CYS A 82 6.38 -5.27 1.48
CA CYS A 82 5.26 -5.60 0.59
C CYS A 82 4.02 -4.74 0.89
N TYR A 83 3.69 -4.55 2.16
CA TYR A 83 2.59 -3.69 2.60
C TYR A 83 2.80 -2.23 2.17
N PHE A 84 4.01 -1.69 2.31
CA PHE A 84 4.33 -0.34 1.84
C PHE A 84 4.24 -0.21 0.32
N GLY A 85 4.63 -1.25 -0.42
CA GLY A 85 4.41 -1.33 -1.86
C GLY A 85 2.92 -1.20 -2.21
N ILE A 86 2.05 -1.88 -1.47
CA ILE A 86 0.59 -1.82 -1.65
C ILE A 86 0.05 -0.40 -1.36
N ILE A 87 0.49 0.24 -0.28
CA ILE A 87 0.11 1.62 0.03
C ILE A 87 0.59 2.59 -1.07
N GLY A 88 1.84 2.44 -1.51
CA GLY A 88 2.44 3.26 -2.55
C GLY A 88 1.71 3.15 -3.89
N LEU A 89 1.19 1.97 -4.22
CA LEU A 89 0.32 1.79 -5.38
C LEU A 89 -0.96 2.63 -5.25
N GLY A 90 -1.62 2.60 -4.09
CA GLY A 90 -2.85 3.38 -3.84
C GLY A 90 -2.70 4.90 -4.01
N ILE A 91 -1.48 5.43 -3.87
CA ILE A 91 -1.16 6.87 -3.97
C ILE A 91 -0.54 7.23 -5.34
N SER A 92 -0.22 6.22 -6.15
CA SER A 92 0.45 6.44 -7.42
C SER A 92 -0.39 7.27 -8.39
N LEU A 93 0.21 8.31 -8.95
CA LEU A 93 -0.39 9.19 -9.95
C LEU A 93 -0.97 8.40 -11.15
N ARG A 94 -0.40 7.22 -11.48
CA ARG A 94 -0.94 6.37 -12.55
C ARG A 94 -2.33 5.84 -12.23
N ILE A 95 -2.53 5.35 -11.01
CA ILE A 95 -3.83 4.85 -10.54
C ILE A 95 -4.81 6.02 -10.39
N ARG A 96 -4.35 7.22 -10.01
CA ARG A 96 -5.18 8.43 -9.99
C ARG A 96 -5.68 8.80 -11.40
N ILE A 97 -4.81 8.84 -12.40
CA ILE A 97 -5.19 9.10 -13.81
C ILE A 97 -6.25 8.09 -14.27
N ILE A 98 -6.00 6.80 -14.02
CA ILE A 98 -6.93 5.73 -14.42
C ILE A 98 -8.27 5.86 -13.68
N ASN A 99 -8.26 6.22 -12.39
CA ASN A 99 -9.47 6.43 -11.61
C ASN A 99 -10.30 7.62 -12.11
N ILE A 100 -9.66 8.74 -12.47
CA ILE A 100 -10.35 9.90 -13.06
C ILE A 100 -11.00 9.50 -14.39
N ALA A 101 -10.27 8.77 -15.24
CA ALA A 101 -10.80 8.26 -16.50
C ALA A 101 -11.95 7.25 -16.32
N LEU A 102 -11.95 6.46 -15.21
CA LEU A 102 -13.05 5.53 -14.89
C LEU A 102 -14.33 6.22 -14.45
N ASN A 103 -14.22 7.36 -13.75
CA ASN A 103 -15.37 8.05 -13.18
C ASN A 103 -16.09 8.97 -14.18
N HIS A 104 -15.56 9.14 -15.40
CA HIS A 104 -16.20 9.89 -16.48
C HIS A 104 -16.83 8.91 -17.48
N GLU A 105 -18.15 8.76 -17.43
CA GLU A 105 -18.90 7.78 -18.25
C GLU A 105 -18.85 8.02 -19.78
N GLY A 106 -18.26 9.12 -20.24
CA GLY A 106 -17.99 9.41 -21.66
C GLY A 106 -16.51 9.46 -22.04
N GLY A 107 -15.61 9.13 -21.11
CA GLY A 107 -14.19 9.45 -21.22
C GLY A 107 -13.90 10.91 -20.85
N ILE A 108 -12.64 11.22 -20.61
CA ILE A 108 -12.17 12.56 -20.25
C ILE A 108 -11.24 13.06 -21.36
N ASP A 109 -11.34 14.35 -21.67
CA ASP A 109 -10.45 15.02 -22.60
C ASP A 109 -9.11 15.34 -21.92
N TYR A 110 -8.11 15.73 -22.72
CA TYR A 110 -6.78 16.02 -22.21
C TYR A 110 -6.77 17.22 -21.25
N GLU A 111 -7.51 18.28 -21.58
CA GLU A 111 -7.56 19.51 -20.78
C GLU A 111 -8.24 19.27 -19.42
N GLY A 112 -9.38 18.57 -19.38
CA GLY A 112 -10.04 18.17 -18.14
C GLY A 112 -9.16 17.28 -17.26
N LEU A 113 -8.44 16.33 -17.86
CA LEU A 113 -7.53 15.46 -17.12
C LEU A 113 -6.27 16.20 -16.64
N ALA A 114 -5.75 17.15 -17.40
CA ALA A 114 -4.57 17.94 -17.04
C ALA A 114 -4.86 18.94 -15.90
N ASN A 115 -6.07 19.53 -15.87
CA ASN A 115 -6.49 20.48 -14.85
C ASN A 115 -6.57 19.87 -13.44
N GLU A 116 -6.72 18.56 -13.34
CA GLU A 116 -6.68 17.79 -12.07
C GLU A 116 -5.27 17.67 -11.46
N PHE A 117 -4.22 18.06 -12.19
CA PHE A 117 -2.83 17.93 -11.76
C PHE A 117 -2.07 19.26 -11.81
N ASN A 118 -1.61 19.73 -10.65
CA ASN A 118 -0.77 20.93 -10.53
C ASN A 118 0.58 20.87 -11.29
N ALA A 119 1.03 19.68 -11.72
CA ALA A 119 2.32 19.48 -12.38
C ALA A 119 2.16 18.85 -13.77
N ARG A 120 1.85 19.67 -14.77
CA ARG A 120 1.53 19.27 -16.16
C ARG A 120 2.61 18.38 -16.79
N MET A 121 3.89 18.74 -16.67
CA MET A 121 5.03 17.93 -17.19
C MET A 121 5.12 16.52 -16.57
N LEU A 122 4.83 16.38 -15.27
CA LEU A 122 4.92 15.10 -14.59
C LEU A 122 3.75 14.19 -14.97
N PHE A 123 2.58 14.80 -15.18
CA PHE A 123 1.39 14.17 -15.71
C PHE A 123 1.62 13.67 -17.15
N GLU A 124 2.11 14.53 -18.05
CA GLU A 124 2.41 14.20 -19.45
C GLU A 124 3.34 12.99 -19.59
N LYS A 125 4.49 12.98 -18.90
CA LYS A 125 5.42 11.85 -18.92
C LYS A 125 4.80 10.54 -18.40
N ARG A 126 3.85 10.62 -17.46
CA ARG A 126 3.16 9.44 -16.93
C ARG A 126 2.04 8.96 -17.84
N LEU A 127 1.29 9.88 -18.45
CA LEU A 127 0.27 9.59 -19.44
C LEU A 127 0.88 8.93 -20.69
N GLU A 128 1.98 9.48 -21.20
CA GLU A 128 2.71 8.92 -22.34
C GLU A 128 3.15 7.47 -22.08
N ARG A 129 3.66 7.17 -20.88
CA ARG A 129 4.00 5.79 -20.48
C ARG A 129 2.78 4.88 -20.39
N LEU A 130 1.63 5.39 -19.96
CA LEU A 130 0.39 4.61 -19.90
C LEU A 130 -0.16 4.31 -21.31
N LEU A 131 -0.05 5.26 -22.23
CA LEU A 131 -0.38 5.06 -23.66
C LEU A 131 0.57 4.05 -24.32
N LYS A 132 1.90 4.23 -24.14
CA LYS A 132 2.92 3.31 -24.69
C LYS A 132 2.79 1.88 -24.18
N SER A 133 2.34 1.70 -22.94
CA SER A 133 2.10 0.36 -22.36
C SER A 133 0.74 -0.24 -22.72
N GLY A 134 -0.06 0.44 -23.55
CA GLY A 134 -1.40 0.00 -23.94
C GLY A 134 -2.42 -0.03 -22.80
N LYS A 135 -2.07 0.62 -21.68
CA LYS A 135 -2.86 0.62 -20.45
C LYS A 135 -4.07 1.55 -20.55
N ILE A 136 -3.89 2.65 -21.27
CA ILE A 136 -4.92 3.60 -21.68
C ILE A 136 -4.90 3.64 -23.21
N ARG A 137 -6.08 3.75 -23.83
CA ARG A 137 -6.26 3.92 -25.28
C ARG A 137 -7.02 5.21 -25.54
N ILE A 138 -6.71 5.87 -26.65
CA ILE A 138 -7.46 7.03 -27.12
C ILE A 138 -8.52 6.50 -28.08
N ALA A 139 -9.79 6.79 -27.81
CA ALA A 139 -10.92 6.48 -28.69
C ALA A 139 -11.75 7.75 -28.87
N ASN A 140 -11.87 8.24 -30.12
CA ASN A 140 -12.59 9.47 -30.47
C ASN A 140 -12.15 10.69 -29.63
N ASP A 141 -10.84 10.93 -29.52
CA ASP A 141 -10.23 12.00 -28.70
C ASP A 141 -10.41 11.89 -27.17
N PHE A 142 -11.08 10.82 -26.69
CA PHE A 142 -11.26 10.53 -25.27
C PHE A 142 -10.35 9.40 -24.78
N TYR A 143 -9.85 9.52 -23.54
CA TYR A 143 -9.04 8.47 -22.91
C TYR A 143 -9.94 7.37 -22.31
N SER A 144 -9.75 6.12 -22.75
CA SER A 144 -10.45 4.92 -22.28
C SER A 144 -9.47 3.82 -21.82
N ILE A 145 -9.94 2.87 -21.01
CA ILE A 145 -9.07 1.81 -20.45
C ILE A 145 -9.05 0.59 -21.35
N GLY A 146 -7.85 0.17 -21.74
CA GLY A 146 -7.65 -0.92 -22.71
C GLY A 146 -7.64 -2.34 -22.12
N SER A 147 -7.53 -2.52 -20.79
CA SER A 147 -7.34 -3.84 -20.19
C SER A 147 -8.09 -4.08 -18.88
N LYS A 148 -8.75 -5.23 -18.78
CA LYS A 148 -9.48 -5.71 -17.58
C LYS A 148 -8.56 -5.86 -16.35
N LEU A 149 -7.29 -6.20 -16.56
CA LEU A 149 -6.29 -6.31 -15.48
C LEU A 149 -6.03 -4.97 -14.78
N ILE A 150 -6.09 -3.87 -15.52
CA ILE A 150 -5.87 -2.52 -15.01
C ILE A 150 -7.07 -2.06 -14.21
N LEU A 151 -8.27 -2.34 -14.72
CA LEU A 151 -9.53 -2.16 -14.00
C LEU A 151 -9.49 -2.88 -12.65
N PHE A 152 -9.02 -4.13 -12.61
CA PHE A 152 -8.88 -4.88 -11.38
C PHE A 152 -7.88 -4.23 -10.41
N MET A 153 -6.67 -3.87 -10.87
CA MET A 153 -5.68 -3.16 -10.06
C MET A 153 -6.18 -1.81 -9.52
N CYS A 154 -6.97 -1.08 -10.32
CA CYS A 154 -7.57 0.18 -9.88
C CYS A 154 -8.61 -0.06 -8.78
N ARG A 155 -9.51 -1.03 -8.97
CA ARG A 155 -10.52 -1.38 -7.96
C ARG A 155 -9.91 -1.83 -6.64
N THR A 156 -8.87 -2.68 -6.67
CA THR A 156 -8.17 -3.10 -5.46
C THR A 156 -7.47 -1.93 -4.79
N SER A 157 -6.80 -1.07 -5.56
CA SER A 157 -6.13 0.12 -5.02
C SER A 157 -7.12 1.12 -4.40
N ILE A 158 -8.30 1.31 -4.99
CA ILE A 158 -9.38 2.13 -4.43
C ILE A 158 -9.92 1.50 -3.14
N MET A 159 -10.10 0.17 -3.12
CA MET A 159 -10.56 -0.54 -1.92
C MET A 159 -9.54 -0.43 -0.78
N ILE A 160 -8.26 -0.58 -1.09
CA ILE A 160 -7.15 -0.36 -0.16
C ILE A 160 -7.16 1.09 0.33
N LYS A 161 -7.28 2.09 -0.57
CA LYS A 161 -7.39 3.50 -0.20
C LYS A 161 -8.57 3.73 0.74
N LYS A 162 -9.76 3.22 0.43
CA LYS A 162 -10.95 3.33 1.28
C LYS A 162 -10.75 2.68 2.64
N CYS A 163 -10.12 1.51 2.69
CA CYS A 163 -9.80 0.83 3.94
C CYS A 163 -8.83 1.67 4.80
N LEU A 164 -7.77 2.21 4.19
CA LEU A 164 -6.74 3.00 4.89
C LEU A 164 -7.25 4.38 5.33
N THR A 165 -7.91 5.11 4.42
CA THR A 165 -8.28 6.53 4.63
C THR A 165 -9.68 6.75 5.17
N ALA A 166 -10.57 5.74 5.13
CA ALA A 166 -12.00 5.85 5.44
C ALA A 166 -12.75 6.95 4.68
N LYS A 167 -12.11 7.61 3.71
CA LYS A 167 -12.71 8.62 2.83
C LYS A 167 -13.07 7.98 1.49
N GLY A 168 -14.28 8.26 1.01
CA GLY A 168 -14.78 7.80 -0.29
C GLY A 168 -14.19 8.56 -1.47
N SER A 169 -13.80 9.82 -1.25
CA SER A 169 -13.34 10.79 -2.25
C SER A 169 -12.36 11.77 -1.61
N GLU A 170 -11.37 12.25 -2.37
CA GLU A 170 -10.51 13.38 -1.96
C GLU A 170 -11.21 14.73 -2.17
N PHE A 171 -12.41 14.71 -2.77
CA PHE A 171 -13.24 15.86 -3.11
C PHE A 171 -14.54 15.96 -2.29
N ASP A 172 -14.67 15.15 -1.23
CA ASP A 172 -15.69 15.30 -0.18
C ASP A 172 -15.07 15.69 1.18
#